data_AF-A0A520HYT9-F1
#
_entry.id   AF-A0A520HYT9-F1
#
_cell.length_a   1.000
_cell.length_b   1.000
_cell.length_c   1.000
_cell.angle_alpha   90.00
_cell.angle_beta   90.00
_cell.angle_gamma   90.00
#
_symmetry.space_group_name_H-M   'P 1'
#
loop_
_entity.id
_entity.type
_entity.pdbx_description
1 polymer ?
#
loop_
_entity_poly.entity_id
_entity_poly.type
_entity_poly.pdbx_seq_one_letter_code
_entity_poly.pdbx_strand_id
1 'polypeptide(L)'
;MRLPMPSILPGLLLLICGFVAGCTNTEQPDASLPNVDRPPKDLIEYAVAGRFPHDTSLFTEGLVFYNDQLYESTGSPGNLPAARSLIGAVDLQSGKMNIKAELDKRIYFGEGIVFLDNKAYQLTYKNQVGFIYDALSFT
;
A
#
# COMPACT_ATOMS: atom_id res chain seq x y z
N MET A 1 -15.45 55.89 -39.66
CA MET A 1 -16.05 56.65 -38.55
C MET A 1 -17.54 56.82 -38.82
N ARG A 2 -18.38 55.98 -38.21
CA ARG A 2 -19.81 56.16 -37.88
C ARG A 2 -20.36 54.79 -37.45
N LEU A 3 -20.70 54.71 -36.18
CA LEU A 3 -21.32 53.58 -35.48
C LEU A 3 -22.81 53.49 -35.83
N PRO A 4 -23.45 52.30 -35.81
CA PRO A 4 -24.90 52.20 -35.73
C PRO A 4 -25.40 52.22 -34.27
N MET A 5 -26.64 52.69 -34.15
CA MET A 5 -27.39 53.19 -32.99
C MET A 5 -27.81 52.15 -31.92
N PRO A 6 -28.24 52.62 -30.73
CA PRO A 6 -28.60 51.80 -29.58
C PRO A 6 -30.09 51.41 -29.56
N SER A 7 -30.43 50.35 -28.82
CA SER A 7 -31.80 50.01 -28.44
C SER A 7 -31.90 49.85 -26.93
N ILE A 8 -32.79 50.65 -26.33
CA ILE A 8 -33.00 50.89 -24.91
C ILE A 8 -33.90 49.80 -24.30
N LEU A 9 -33.54 49.40 -23.08
CA LEU A 9 -34.22 48.47 -22.17
C LEU A 9 -35.54 49.04 -21.62
N PRO A 10 -36.50 48.21 -21.17
CA PRO A 10 -36.86 48.34 -19.76
C PRO A 10 -37.23 47.02 -19.06
N GLY A 11 -36.72 46.88 -17.83
CA GLY A 11 -37.52 46.44 -16.67
C GLY A 11 -37.92 44.96 -16.55
N LEU A 12 -37.19 44.23 -15.70
CA LEU A 12 -37.86 43.49 -14.64
C LEU A 12 -36.99 43.51 -13.38
N LEU A 13 -37.35 44.44 -12.49
CA LEU A 13 -36.99 44.40 -11.08
C LEU A 13 -37.87 43.34 -10.42
N LEU A 14 -37.29 42.24 -9.93
CA LEU A 14 -37.85 41.55 -8.78
C LEU A 14 -36.73 41.09 -7.84
N LEU A 15 -36.65 41.84 -6.75
CA LEU A 15 -35.99 41.53 -5.50
C LEU A 15 -36.58 40.21 -4.97
N ILE A 16 -35.80 39.13 -4.90
CA ILE A 16 -36.06 38.04 -3.95
C ILE A 16 -34.79 37.81 -3.15
N CYS A 17 -34.90 38.26 -1.91
CA CYS A 17 -34.07 37.96 -0.77
C CYS A 17 -34.20 36.46 -0.42
N GLY A 18 -33.11 35.83 0.02
CA GLY A 18 -33.07 34.44 0.52
C GLY A 18 -32.61 33.48 -0.58
N PHE A 19 -31.48 32.78 -0.47
CA PHE A 19 -30.95 32.09 0.70
C PHE A 19 -29.43 32.26 0.74
N VAL A 20 -28.92 33.00 1.73
CA VAL A 20 -27.65 32.61 2.35
C VAL A 20 -28.02 31.42 3.22
N ALA A 21 -28.05 30.22 2.63
CA ALA A 21 -28.00 29.00 3.41
C ALA A 21 -26.56 28.90 3.92
N GLY A 22 -26.29 29.65 5.00
CA GLY A 22 -25.25 29.25 5.92
C GLY A 22 -25.55 27.81 6.31
N CYS A 23 -24.59 26.91 6.10
CA CYS A 23 -24.65 25.61 6.73
C CYS A 23 -24.73 25.88 8.24
N THR A 24 -25.93 25.81 8.79
CA THR A 24 -26.08 25.58 10.22
C THR A 24 -25.36 24.27 10.47
N ASN A 25 -24.34 24.29 11.33
CA ASN A 25 -23.80 23.08 11.92
C ASN A 25 -24.93 22.46 12.74
N THR A 26 -25.78 21.70 12.08
CA THR A 26 -26.56 20.68 12.76
C THR A 26 -25.54 19.61 13.08
N GLU A 27 -25.03 19.61 14.32
CA GLU A 27 -24.38 18.45 14.87
C GLU A 27 -25.37 17.30 14.70
N GLN A 28 -25.17 16.48 13.68
CA GLN A 28 -25.79 15.17 13.62
C GLN A 28 -25.41 14.48 14.92
N PRO A 29 -26.36 13.95 15.71
CA PRO A 29 -26.01 13.13 16.84
C PRO A 29 -25.10 12.04 16.28
N ASP A 30 -23.86 12.03 16.76
CA ASP A 30 -22.85 11.07 16.39
C ASP A 30 -23.53 9.70 16.48
N ALA A 31 -23.65 9.01 15.35
CA ALA A 31 -24.28 7.70 15.32
C ALA A 31 -23.35 6.82 16.14
N SER A 32 -23.63 6.72 17.43
CA SER A 32 -22.91 5.93 18.40
C SER A 32 -22.67 4.58 17.75
N LEU A 33 -21.41 4.29 17.45
CA LEU A 33 -20.99 3.02 16.91
C LEU A 33 -21.67 1.94 17.77
N PRO A 34 -22.30 0.91 17.17
CA PRO A 34 -22.87 -0.15 17.97
C PRO A 34 -21.78 -0.64 18.92
N ASN A 35 -22.06 -0.62 20.22
CA ASN A 35 -21.14 -1.10 21.23
C ASN A 35 -20.84 -2.56 20.89
N VAL A 36 -19.68 -2.81 20.28
CA VAL A 36 -19.22 -4.16 19.92
C VAL A 36 -18.66 -4.79 21.19
N ASP A 37 -19.51 -4.98 22.19
CA ASP A 37 -19.19 -5.70 23.43
C ASP A 37 -19.30 -7.21 23.22
N ARG A 38 -18.90 -7.67 22.01
CA ARG A 38 -18.73 -9.09 21.73
C ARG A 38 -17.29 -9.42 22.06
N PRO A 39 -17.01 -10.26 23.08
CA PRO A 39 -15.65 -10.72 23.31
C PRO A 39 -15.12 -11.35 22.01
N PRO A 40 -13.85 -11.13 21.65
CA PRO A 40 -13.27 -11.70 20.43
C PRO A 40 -13.55 -13.19 20.41
N LYS A 41 -14.37 -13.62 19.45
CA LYS A 41 -14.71 -15.02 19.28
C LYS A 41 -13.47 -15.72 18.75
N ASP A 42 -12.93 -16.63 19.56
CA ASP A 42 -11.81 -17.54 19.27
C ASP A 42 -10.46 -16.82 19.07
N LEU A 43 -9.87 -16.35 20.18
CA LEU A 43 -8.47 -15.91 20.20
C LEU A 43 -7.53 -17.09 19.98
N ILE A 44 -6.62 -16.99 19.01
CA ILE A 44 -5.51 -17.94 18.85
C ILE A 44 -4.38 -17.48 19.77
N GLU A 45 -4.12 -18.24 20.84
CA GLU A 45 -2.95 -18.01 21.69
C GLU A 45 -1.67 -18.42 20.95
N TYR A 46 -0.58 -17.70 21.22
CA TYR A 46 0.75 -18.02 20.69
C TYR A 46 1.80 -17.98 21.79
N ALA A 47 2.84 -18.80 21.63
CA ALA A 47 4.05 -18.77 22.45
C ALA A 47 5.26 -18.54 21.56
N VAL A 48 6.21 -17.73 22.02
CA VAL A 48 7.46 -17.48 21.29
C VAL A 48 8.37 -18.69 21.44
N ALA A 49 8.43 -19.53 20.40
CA ALA A 49 9.30 -20.72 20.37
C ALA A 49 10.78 -20.37 20.13
N GLY A 50 11.06 -19.22 19.52
CA GLY A 50 12.41 -18.77 19.19
C GLY A 50 12.44 -17.32 18.72
N ARG A 51 13.63 -16.73 18.71
CA ARG A 51 13.90 -15.39 18.17
C ARG A 51 15.14 -15.45 17.31
N PHE A 52 15.05 -14.89 16.11
CA PHE A 52 16.13 -14.87 15.13
C PHE A 52 16.45 -13.41 14.78
N PRO A 53 17.71 -13.06 14.50
CA PRO A 53 18.06 -11.74 13.99
C PRO A 53 17.38 -11.48 12.65
N HIS A 54 17.00 -10.23 12.40
CA HIS A 54 16.48 -9.75 11.12
C HIS A 54 17.18 -8.44 10.76
N ASP A 55 17.54 -8.27 9.48
CA ASP A 55 18.16 -7.06 8.98
C ASP A 55 17.12 -5.94 8.88
N THR A 56 17.20 -4.97 9.79
CA THR A 56 16.26 -3.84 9.88
C THR A 56 16.26 -2.90 8.66
N SER A 57 17.18 -3.08 7.72
CA SER A 57 17.16 -2.36 6.44
C SER A 57 16.22 -2.99 5.40
N LEU A 58 15.76 -4.22 5.64
CA LEU A 58 14.85 -4.98 4.78
C LEU A 58 13.40 -4.69 5.16
N PHE A 59 12.68 -4.01 4.27
CA PHE A 59 11.26 -3.73 4.45
C PHE A 59 10.44 -4.93 3.98
N THR A 60 10.11 -5.87 4.86
CA THR A 60 9.45 -7.14 4.52
C THR A 60 8.06 -6.93 3.90
N GLU A 61 7.84 -7.48 2.72
CA GLU A 61 6.53 -7.48 2.04
C GLU A 61 6.09 -8.87 1.58
N GLY A 62 7.01 -9.83 1.58
CA GLY A 62 6.72 -11.25 1.38
C GLY A 62 7.66 -12.10 2.20
N LEU A 63 7.13 -13.15 2.84
CA LEU A 63 7.90 -14.03 3.70
C LEU A 63 7.39 -15.47 3.54
N VAL A 64 8.24 -16.38 3.05
CA VAL A 64 7.82 -17.74 2.71
C VAL A 64 8.95 -18.73 2.95
N PHE A 65 8.62 -19.90 3.51
CA PHE A 65 9.53 -21.04 3.50
C PHE A 65 9.35 -21.84 2.22
N TYR A 66 10.46 -22.13 1.54
CA TYR A 66 10.49 -23.00 0.36
C TYR A 66 11.72 -23.90 0.47
N ASN A 67 11.51 -25.22 0.43
CA ASN A 67 12.55 -26.24 0.61
C ASN A 67 13.40 -26.00 1.88
N ASP A 68 12.73 -25.84 3.03
CA ASP A 68 13.34 -25.59 4.35
C ASP A 68 14.20 -24.32 4.47
N GLN A 69 14.22 -23.48 3.45
CA GLN A 69 14.91 -22.20 3.43
C GLN A 69 13.89 -21.05 3.52
N LEU A 70 14.14 -20.09 4.42
CA LEU A 70 13.37 -18.85 4.47
C LEU A 70 13.74 -17.97 3.28
N TYR A 71 12.74 -17.51 2.55
CA TYR A 71 12.86 -16.48 1.51
C TYR A 71 12.05 -15.25 1.90
N GLU A 72 12.58 -14.10 1.55
CA GLU A 72 11.97 -12.81 1.79
C GLU A 72 11.97 -11.98 0.50
N SER A 73 10.86 -11.28 0.29
CA SER A 73 10.72 -10.22 -0.68
C SER A 73 10.53 -8.91 0.06
N THR A 74 11.20 -7.86 -0.39
CA THR A 74 11.22 -6.57 0.29
C THR A 74 10.71 -5.44 -0.60
N GLY A 75 10.21 -4.38 0.04
CA GLY A 75 9.84 -3.12 -0.57
C GLY A 75 10.93 -2.05 -0.43
N SER A 76 10.76 -0.93 -1.13
CA SER A 76 11.69 0.22 -1.09
C SER A 76 10.96 1.53 -0.86
N PRO A 77 10.45 1.79 0.35
CA PRO A 77 9.70 3.00 0.66
C PRO A 77 10.58 4.25 0.59
N GLY A 78 10.04 5.32 0.01
CA GLY A 78 10.81 6.53 -0.30
C GLY A 78 11.37 7.26 0.93
N ASN A 79 10.78 7.07 2.11
CA ASN A 79 11.28 7.62 3.38
C ASN A 79 12.42 6.79 4.00
N LEU A 80 12.74 5.62 3.45
CA LEU A 80 13.87 4.78 3.87
C LEU A 80 14.85 4.60 2.69
N PRO A 81 15.81 5.53 2.49
CA PRO A 81 16.67 5.52 1.31
C PRO A 81 17.51 4.26 1.13
N ALA A 82 17.83 3.58 2.24
CA ALA A 82 18.59 2.33 2.27
C ALA A 82 17.74 1.10 1.92
N ALA A 83 16.41 1.18 2.02
CA ALA A 83 15.52 0.09 1.67
C ALA A 83 15.53 -0.13 0.15
N ARG A 84 15.46 -1.39 -0.25
CA ARG A 84 15.59 -1.86 -1.63
C ARG A 84 14.50 -2.90 -1.87
N SER A 85 14.00 -2.97 -3.12
CA SER A 85 13.04 -3.98 -3.51
C SER A 85 13.77 -5.25 -3.96
N LEU A 86 13.92 -6.23 -3.07
CA LEU A 86 14.78 -7.40 -3.23
C LEU A 86 13.96 -8.69 -3.17
N ILE A 87 14.55 -9.77 -3.68
CA ILE A 87 14.22 -11.15 -3.32
C ILE A 87 15.51 -11.81 -2.85
N GLY A 88 15.44 -12.58 -1.76
CA GLY A 88 16.59 -13.37 -1.33
C GLY A 88 16.24 -14.46 -0.33
N ALA A 89 17.17 -15.40 -0.18
CA ALA A 89 17.15 -16.37 0.90
C ALA A 89 17.73 -15.75 2.17
N VAL A 90 17.11 -15.96 3.32
CA VAL A 90 17.54 -15.41 4.62
C VAL A 90 18.18 -16.50 5.46
N ASP A 91 19.43 -16.29 5.87
CA ASP A 91 20.10 -17.13 6.86
C ASP A 91 19.51 -16.83 8.25
N LEU A 92 18.82 -17.79 8.86
CA LEU A 92 18.11 -17.59 10.14
C LEU A 92 19.04 -17.29 11.31
N GLN A 93 20.27 -17.81 11.28
CA GLN A 93 21.24 -17.69 12.36
C GLN A 93 21.83 -16.28 12.42
N SER A 94 22.11 -15.68 11.26
CA SER A 94 22.72 -14.36 11.15
C SER A 94 21.75 -13.24 10.79
N GLY A 95 20.57 -13.57 10.23
CA GLY A 95 19.58 -12.61 9.74
C GLY A 95 19.96 -11.97 8.41
N LYS A 96 21.04 -12.43 7.76
CA LYS A 96 21.54 -11.86 6.52
C LYS A 96 20.84 -12.47 5.31
N MET A 97 20.50 -11.62 4.34
CA MET A 97 19.93 -12.03 3.07
C MET A 97 21.02 -12.32 2.03
N ASN A 98 20.92 -13.48 1.38
CA ASN A 98 21.57 -13.78 0.11
C ASN A 98 20.65 -13.32 -1.03
N ILE A 99 20.95 -12.13 -1.56
CA ILE A 99 20.16 -11.47 -2.61
C ILE A 99 20.20 -12.30 -3.90
N LYS A 100 19.01 -12.56 -4.45
CA LYS A 100 18.80 -13.30 -5.69
C LYS A 100 18.35 -12.40 -6.84
N ALA A 101 17.47 -11.46 -6.55
CA ALA A 101 16.99 -10.48 -7.52
C ALA A 101 16.78 -9.12 -6.85
N GLU A 102 16.84 -8.07 -7.67
CA GLU A 102 16.54 -6.69 -7.27
C GLU A 102 15.73 -6.01 -8.37
N LEU A 103 14.70 -5.28 -7.96
CA LEU A 103 13.92 -4.43 -8.85
C LEU A 103 14.48 -2.99 -8.84
N ASP A 104 14.38 -2.29 -9.97
CA ASP A 104 14.70 -0.86 -10.02
C ASP A 104 13.68 -0.09 -9.16
N LYS A 105 14.11 0.35 -7.97
CA LYS A 105 13.28 1.07 -7.00
C LYS A 105 12.68 2.39 -7.49
N ARG A 106 13.16 2.91 -8.62
CA ARG A 106 12.58 4.10 -9.27
C ARG A 106 11.29 3.76 -10.03
N ILE A 107 11.13 2.50 -10.41
CA ILE A 107 10.02 2.01 -11.23
C ILE A 107 9.07 1.17 -10.38
N TYR A 108 9.62 0.27 -9.55
CA TYR A 108 8.86 -0.76 -8.86
C TYR A 108 9.05 -0.67 -7.34
N PHE A 109 8.01 -1.07 -6.64
CA PHE A 109 8.04 -1.40 -5.22
C PHE A 109 7.67 -2.88 -5.09
N GLY A 110 8.60 -3.70 -4.62
CA GLY A 110 8.43 -5.15 -4.46
C GLY A 110 7.46 -5.48 -3.32
N GLU A 111 6.69 -6.55 -3.49
CA GLU A 111 5.62 -6.96 -2.57
C GLU A 111 5.75 -8.46 -2.22
N GLY A 112 4.63 -9.17 -2.06
CA GLY A 112 4.60 -10.60 -1.78
C GLY A 112 5.35 -11.47 -2.80
N ILE A 113 5.88 -12.59 -2.30
CA ILE A 113 6.52 -13.65 -3.08
C ILE A 113 5.92 -15.02 -2.76
N VAL A 114 5.78 -15.87 -3.77
CA VAL A 114 5.41 -17.29 -3.61
C VAL A 114 6.17 -18.17 -4.59
N PHE A 115 6.40 -19.42 -4.20
CA PHE A 115 6.99 -20.45 -5.07
C PHE A 115 5.90 -21.42 -5.54
N LEU A 116 5.85 -21.65 -6.85
CA LEU A 116 4.92 -22.60 -7.47
C LEU A 116 5.54 -23.13 -8.75
N ASP A 117 5.44 -24.44 -9.01
CA ASP A 117 5.88 -25.09 -10.25
C ASP A 117 7.31 -24.71 -10.69
N ASN A 118 8.26 -24.78 -9.75
CA ASN A 118 9.68 -24.40 -9.95
C ASN A 118 9.90 -22.94 -10.36
N LYS A 119 8.96 -22.05 -10.02
CA LYS A 119 9.07 -20.62 -10.27
C LYS A 119 8.85 -19.83 -9.00
N ALA A 120 9.52 -18.70 -8.90
CA ALA A 120 9.23 -17.67 -7.91
C ALA A 120 8.41 -16.56 -8.57
N TYR A 121 7.30 -16.18 -7.94
CA TYR A 121 6.42 -15.11 -8.40
C TYR A 121 6.51 -13.97 -7.41
N GLN A 122 6.94 -12.79 -7.86
CA GLN A 122 6.99 -11.57 -7.04
C GLN A 122 5.99 -10.55 -7.58
N LEU A 123 5.16 -10.03 -6.69
CA LEU A 123 4.25 -8.93 -7.01
C LEU A 123 4.93 -7.57 -6.87
N THR A 124 4.34 -6.55 -7.47
CA THR A 124 4.68 -5.15 -7.23
C THR A 124 3.45 -4.38 -6.79
N TYR A 125 3.65 -3.31 -6.02
CA TYR A 125 2.55 -2.62 -5.36
C TYR A 125 1.51 -2.02 -6.31
N LYS A 126 1.87 -0.95 -7.02
CA LYS A 126 0.92 -0.15 -7.83
C LYS A 126 1.05 -0.37 -9.32
N ASN A 127 2.10 -1.06 -9.77
CA ASN A 127 2.41 -1.17 -11.18
C ASN A 127 1.52 -2.17 -11.91
N GLN A 128 0.82 -3.07 -11.19
CA GLN A 128 0.09 -4.21 -11.78
C GLN A 128 1.00 -5.10 -12.63
N VAL A 129 2.28 -5.17 -12.26
CA VAL A 129 3.30 -6.01 -12.90
C VAL A 129 3.76 -7.06 -11.89
N GLY A 130 3.88 -8.30 -12.33
CA GLY A 130 4.52 -9.36 -11.58
C GLY A 130 5.78 -9.83 -12.30
N PHE A 131 6.77 -10.25 -11.52
CA PHE A 131 7.98 -10.87 -12.04
C PHE A 131 7.94 -12.36 -11.75
N ILE A 132 8.37 -13.14 -12.75
CA ILE A 132 8.46 -14.58 -12.66
C ILE A 132 9.91 -14.94 -12.88
N TYR A 133 10.46 -15.70 -11.95
CA TYR A 133 11.84 -16.18 -12.00
C TYR A 133 11.86 -17.70 -12.00
N ASP A 134 12.88 -18.29 -12.60
CA ASP A 134 13.23 -19.66 -12.28
C ASP A 134 13.60 -19.79 -10.79
N ALA A 135 13.04 -20.77 -10.07
CA ALA A 135 13.22 -20.88 -8.61
C ALA A 135 14.65 -21.28 -8.19
N LEU A 136 15.46 -21.80 -9.11
CA LEU A 136 16.84 -22.17 -8.84
C LEU A 136 17.81 -21.04 -9.22
N SER A 137 17.69 -20.51 -10.43
CA SER A 137 18.63 -19.51 -10.95
C SER A 137 18.24 -18.06 -10.66
N PHE A 138 16.97 -17.79 -10.37
CA PHE A 138 16.41 -16.44 -10.26
C PHE A 138 16.65 -15.55 -11.49
N THR A 139 16.69 -16.15 -12.67
CA THR A 139 16.80 -15.49 -13.99
C THR A 139 15.48 -15.46 -14.72
#